data_AF-A0A959FME2-F1
#
_entry.id   AF-A0A959FME2-F1
#
_cell.length_a   1.000
_cell.length_b   1.000
_cell.length_c   1.000
_cell.angle_alpha   90.00
_cell.angle_beta   90.00
_cell.angle_gamma   90.00
#
_symmetry.space_group_name_H-M   'P 1'
#
loop_
_entity.id
_entity.type
_entity.pdbx_description
1 polymer ?
#
loop_
_entity_poly.entity_id
_entity_poly.type
_entity_poly.pdbx_seq_one_letter_code
_entity_poly.pdbx_strand_id
1 'polypeptide(L)'
;MELYFSDHILFLLVGVIIPLRTVMATQPEIMHMQFTTKLKLQLYWGNNIYLWLLAAATVGVWWFNGRSFTDLGFNWPPVAPSGAPLYVLVGFAGLYLADTFLELRAAIAQAAEGDEDDLEKIPLELGFLPQTPYEYLHFISVALTAGICEEVIFRGYFIRYFQLLLGLEEATHTLAILLPALIFGIVHIYQGWRAVIKISSMAIVFGYVFVHTESLWWLIGLHAAIDLLAGALAWWLGARAAKA
;
A
#
# COMPACT_ATOMS: atom_id res chain seq x y z
N MET A 1 -0.67 27.71 1.26
CA MET A 1 0.58 26.93 1.11
C MET A 1 1.07 27.12 -0.32
N GLU A 2 2.38 27.18 -0.53
CA GLU A 2 2.99 27.36 -1.87
C GLU A 2 3.86 26.15 -2.21
N LEU A 3 4.11 25.90 -3.50
CA LEU A 3 5.08 24.92 -3.96
C LEU A 3 6.48 25.55 -4.05
N TYR A 4 7.47 24.86 -3.51
CA TYR A 4 8.87 25.18 -3.60
C TYR A 4 9.58 24.26 -4.59
N PHE A 5 10.75 24.69 -5.06
CA PHE A 5 11.57 23.89 -5.98
C PHE A 5 11.94 22.50 -5.42
N SER A 6 12.14 22.40 -4.09
CA SER A 6 12.40 21.14 -3.41
C SER A 6 11.25 20.13 -3.56
N ASP A 7 10.01 20.60 -3.69
CA ASP A 7 8.86 19.70 -3.85
C ASP A 7 8.85 19.03 -5.22
N HIS A 8 9.20 19.77 -6.27
CA HIS A 8 9.30 19.25 -7.62
C HIS A 8 10.43 18.22 -7.73
N ILE A 9 11.57 18.47 -7.08
CA ILE A 9 12.67 17.49 -7.03
C ILE A 9 12.22 16.22 -6.31
N LEU A 10 11.60 16.36 -5.14
CA LEU A 10 11.14 15.22 -4.36
C LEU A 10 10.09 14.41 -5.13
N PHE A 11 9.11 15.08 -5.75
CA PHE A 11 8.12 14.42 -6.59
C PHE A 11 8.75 13.74 -7.81
N LEU A 12 9.71 14.37 -8.48
CA LEU A 12 10.40 13.76 -9.62
C LEU A 12 11.15 12.47 -9.19
N LEU A 13 11.82 12.49 -8.04
CA LEU A 13 12.55 11.33 -7.54
C LEU A 13 11.61 10.22 -7.06
N VAL A 14 10.69 10.55 -6.14
CA VAL A 14 9.85 9.58 -5.42
C VAL A 14 8.58 9.22 -6.19
N GLY A 15 8.01 10.16 -6.93
CA GLY A 15 6.77 9.98 -7.69
C GLY A 15 6.96 9.56 -9.15
N VAL A 16 8.16 9.70 -9.72
CA VAL A 16 8.42 9.36 -11.14
C VAL A 16 9.60 8.41 -11.31
N ILE A 17 10.82 8.82 -10.95
CA ILE A 17 12.05 8.06 -11.27
C ILE A 17 12.08 6.71 -10.54
N ILE A 18 11.83 6.70 -9.23
CA ILE A 18 11.80 5.47 -8.43
C ILE A 18 10.68 4.51 -8.90
N PRO A 19 9.42 4.96 -9.04
CA PRO A 19 8.34 4.14 -9.57
C PRO A 19 8.66 3.54 -10.93
N LEU A 20 9.15 4.36 -11.87
CA LEU A 20 9.48 3.91 -13.22
C LEU A 20 10.58 2.84 -13.21
N ARG A 21 11.65 3.05 -12.43
CA ARG A 21 12.71 2.04 -12.26
C ARG A 21 12.16 0.74 -11.69
N THR A 22 11.26 0.83 -10.70
CA THR A 22 10.64 -0.34 -10.06
C THR A 22 9.86 -1.17 -11.09
N VAL A 23 9.01 -0.51 -11.88
CA VAL A 23 8.21 -1.14 -12.95
C VAL A 23 9.10 -1.79 -14.02
N MET A 24 10.16 -1.10 -14.44
CA MET A 24 11.07 -1.61 -15.48
C MET A 24 11.94 -2.78 -15.02
N ALA A 25 12.29 -2.83 -13.72
CA ALA A 25 13.22 -3.82 -13.18
C ALA A 25 12.55 -5.13 -12.72
N THR A 26 11.24 -5.14 -12.44
CA THR A 26 10.58 -6.25 -11.71
C THR A 26 10.20 -7.48 -12.54
N GLN A 27 10.31 -7.46 -13.88
CA GLN A 27 9.48 -8.36 -14.70
C GLN A 27 10.14 -9.65 -15.26
N PRO A 28 11.47 -9.82 -15.42
CA PRO A 28 12.00 -11.13 -15.84
C PRO A 28 12.46 -12.04 -14.68
N GLU A 29 13.03 -11.49 -13.61
CA GLU A 29 13.83 -12.29 -12.65
C GLU A 29 13.01 -12.83 -11.45
N ILE A 30 11.94 -12.14 -11.05
CA ILE A 30 11.16 -12.52 -9.86
C ILE A 30 10.27 -13.73 -10.13
N MET A 31 9.88 -13.96 -11.39
CA MET A 31 8.98 -15.04 -11.79
C MET A 31 9.52 -16.45 -11.51
N HIS A 32 10.84 -16.59 -11.37
CA HIS A 32 11.51 -17.88 -11.14
C HIS A 32 12.21 -17.96 -9.78
N MET A 33 11.98 -16.99 -8.89
CA MET A 33 12.69 -16.89 -7.63
C MET A 33 12.06 -17.79 -6.57
N GLN A 34 12.86 -18.67 -5.96
CA GLN A 34 12.43 -19.44 -4.80
C GLN A 34 12.54 -18.59 -3.53
N PHE A 35 11.41 -18.28 -2.91
CA PHE A 35 11.35 -17.46 -1.71
C PHE A 35 11.66 -18.25 -0.44
N THR A 36 12.95 -18.42 -0.15
CA THR A 36 13.39 -18.95 1.15
C THR A 36 13.06 -17.98 2.29
N THR A 37 12.86 -18.48 3.52
CA THR A 37 12.64 -17.65 4.71
C THR A 37 13.69 -16.55 4.87
N LYS A 38 14.97 -16.87 4.63
CA LYS A 38 16.07 -15.89 4.71
C LYS A 38 15.87 -14.76 3.71
N LEU A 39 15.51 -15.08 2.47
CA LEU A 39 15.28 -14.11 1.42
C LEU A 39 14.06 -13.23 1.74
N LYS A 40 12.94 -13.82 2.19
CA LYS A 40 11.74 -13.06 2.60
C LYS A 40 12.08 -12.03 3.68
N LEU A 41 12.81 -12.44 4.73
CA LEU A 41 13.22 -11.53 5.80
C LEU A 41 14.13 -10.40 5.30
N GLN A 42 15.07 -10.70 4.38
CA GLN A 42 15.90 -9.67 3.76
C GLN A 42 15.05 -8.66 2.97
N LEU A 43 14.04 -9.13 2.23
CA LEU A 43 13.11 -8.27 1.52
C LEU A 43 12.28 -7.42 2.47
N TYR A 44 11.77 -7.99 3.57
CA TYR A 44 10.98 -7.27 4.58
C TYR A 44 11.77 -6.12 5.20
N TRP A 45 12.98 -6.40 5.70
CA TRP A 45 13.81 -5.36 6.33
C TRP A 45 14.35 -4.35 5.30
N GLY A 46 14.72 -4.81 4.11
CA GLY A 46 15.13 -3.94 3.01
C GLY A 46 14.02 -2.96 2.64
N ASN A 47 12.79 -3.47 2.49
CA ASN A 47 11.60 -2.65 2.21
C ASN A 47 11.33 -1.65 3.35
N ASN A 48 11.42 -2.08 4.60
CA ASN A 48 11.18 -1.19 5.74
C ASN A 48 12.16 -0.01 5.76
N ILE A 49 13.47 -0.30 5.65
CA ILE A 49 14.50 0.73 5.64
C ILE A 49 14.25 1.68 4.46
N TYR A 50 13.94 1.13 3.28
CA TYR A 50 13.68 1.91 2.09
C TYR A 50 12.50 2.87 2.27
N LEU A 51 11.35 2.37 2.74
CA LEU A 51 10.16 3.18 2.98
C LEU A 51 10.38 4.27 4.03
N TRP A 52 11.07 3.95 5.13
CA TRP A 52 11.40 4.95 6.14
C TRP A 52 12.34 6.03 5.62
N LEU A 53 13.30 5.69 4.74
CA LEU A 53 14.18 6.68 4.10
C LEU A 53 13.38 7.62 3.20
N LEU A 54 12.44 7.09 2.39
CA LEU A 54 11.58 7.90 1.54
C LEU A 54 10.65 8.78 2.38
N ALA A 55 10.00 8.23 3.40
CA ALA A 55 9.13 9.00 4.28
C ALA A 55 9.90 10.07 5.06
N ALA A 56 11.11 9.77 5.53
CA ALA A 56 11.98 10.75 6.19
C ALA A 56 12.40 11.86 5.23
N ALA A 57 12.72 11.56 3.96
CA ALA A 57 12.98 12.57 2.95
C ALA A 57 11.75 13.44 2.69
N THR A 58 10.56 12.82 2.59
CA THR A 58 9.28 13.51 2.42
C THR A 58 8.96 14.46 3.56
N VAL A 59 9.02 13.97 4.79
CA VAL A 59 8.80 14.76 6.02
C VAL A 59 9.88 15.83 6.16
N GLY A 60 11.13 15.53 5.79
CA GLY A 60 12.26 16.45 5.81
C GLY A 60 12.07 17.64 4.87
N VAL A 61 11.69 17.39 3.61
CA VAL A 61 11.37 18.45 2.64
C VAL A 61 10.17 19.27 3.11
N TRP A 62 9.13 18.60 3.62
CA TRP A 62 7.94 19.26 4.15
C TRP A 62 8.27 20.24 5.29
N TRP A 63 9.05 19.78 6.26
CA TRP A 63 9.48 20.57 7.40
C TRP A 63 10.44 21.70 7.02
N PHE A 64 11.40 21.44 6.12
CA PHE A 64 12.34 22.44 5.61
C PHE A 64 11.64 23.61 4.91
N ASN A 65 10.52 23.33 4.24
CA ASN A 65 9.66 24.33 3.61
C ASN A 65 8.76 25.09 4.61
N GLY A 66 8.94 24.89 5.92
CA GLY A 66 8.23 25.61 6.98
C GLY A 66 6.75 25.23 7.12
N ARG A 67 6.34 24.07 6.61
CA ARG A 67 4.93 23.62 6.63
C ARG A 67 4.59 22.86 7.91
N SER A 68 3.36 23.04 8.38
CA SER A 68 2.86 22.34 9.56
C SER A 68 2.63 20.85 9.28
N PHE A 69 2.87 19.98 10.26
CA PHE A 69 2.53 18.56 10.17
C PHE A 69 1.01 18.31 10.18
N THR A 70 0.22 19.27 10.67
CA THR A 70 -1.24 19.24 10.58
C THR A 70 -1.71 19.20 9.13
N ASP A 71 -1.06 19.96 8.26
CA ASP A 71 -1.43 20.06 6.84
C ASP A 71 -1.02 18.81 6.05
N LEU A 72 -0.02 18.08 6.56
CA LEU A 72 0.37 16.74 6.07
C LEU A 72 -0.61 15.65 6.54
N GLY A 73 -1.46 15.96 7.52
CA GLY A 73 -2.51 15.10 8.03
C GLY A 73 -2.27 14.51 9.42
N PHE A 74 -1.28 15.02 10.16
CA PHE A 74 -1.04 14.63 11.55
C PHE A 74 -1.83 15.51 12.53
N ASN A 75 -3.13 15.60 12.33
CA ASN A 75 -4.04 16.33 13.21
C ASN A 75 -4.33 15.53 14.49
N TRP A 76 -4.36 16.19 15.65
CA TRP A 76 -4.72 15.57 16.93
C TRP A 76 -5.70 16.44 17.72
N PRO A 77 -6.85 15.90 18.18
CA PRO A 77 -7.33 14.53 17.97
C PRO A 77 -7.66 14.25 16.50
N PRO A 78 -7.56 12.99 16.03
CA PRO A 78 -7.82 12.65 14.64
C PRO A 78 -9.30 12.84 14.29
N VAL A 79 -9.56 13.57 13.21
CA VAL A 79 -10.92 13.72 12.68
C VAL A 79 -11.35 12.38 12.08
N ALA A 80 -12.39 11.78 12.67
CA ALA A 80 -12.95 10.53 12.17
C ALA A 80 -13.77 10.76 10.89
N PRO A 81 -13.73 9.84 9.91
CA PRO A 81 -14.62 9.91 8.76
C PRO A 81 -16.08 9.85 9.21
N SER A 82 -16.90 10.71 8.64
CA SER A 82 -18.35 10.77 8.87
C SER A 82 -19.07 11.04 7.54
N GLY A 83 -20.38 10.81 7.48
CA GLY A 83 -21.16 11.02 6.24
C GLY A 83 -20.65 10.17 5.06
N ALA A 84 -20.54 10.79 3.88
CA ALA A 84 -20.14 10.10 2.65
C ALA A 84 -18.76 9.40 2.74
N PRO A 85 -17.67 10.04 3.24
CA PRO A 85 -16.39 9.36 3.48
C PRO A 85 -16.50 8.07 4.29
N LEU A 86 -17.32 8.06 5.34
CA LEU A 86 -17.52 6.87 6.16
C LEU A 86 -18.24 5.76 5.38
N TYR A 87 -19.32 6.09 4.66
CA TYR A 87 -20.07 5.10 3.89
C TYR A 87 -19.24 4.49 2.76
N VAL A 88 -18.44 5.30 2.06
CA VAL A 88 -17.52 4.82 1.02
C VAL A 88 -16.46 3.90 1.63
N LEU A 89 -15.87 4.29 2.77
CA LEU A 89 -14.85 3.50 3.45
C LEU A 89 -15.40 2.16 3.95
N VAL A 90 -16.57 2.15 4.60
CA VAL A 90 -17.23 0.93 5.10
C VAL A 90 -17.68 0.04 3.94
N GLY A 91 -18.24 0.62 2.87
CA GLY A 91 -18.62 -0.10 1.67
C GLY A 91 -17.41 -0.77 1.01
N PHE A 92 -16.30 -0.03 0.86
CA PHE A 92 -15.05 -0.58 0.35
C PHE A 92 -14.50 -1.69 1.26
N ALA A 93 -14.46 -1.49 2.57
CA ALA A 93 -14.01 -2.52 3.51
C ALA A 93 -14.87 -3.79 3.44
N GLY A 94 -16.19 -3.65 3.30
CA GLY A 94 -17.10 -4.78 3.11
C GLY A 94 -16.83 -5.53 1.80
N LEU A 95 -16.64 -4.82 0.69
CA LEU A 95 -16.28 -5.42 -0.60
C LEU A 95 -14.92 -6.11 -0.55
N TYR A 96 -13.92 -5.48 0.08
CA TYR A 96 -12.59 -6.06 0.26
C TYR A 96 -12.65 -7.36 1.07
N LEU A 97 -13.35 -7.34 2.21
CA LEU A 97 -13.52 -8.54 3.04
C LEU A 97 -14.28 -9.65 2.31
N ALA A 98 -15.29 -9.30 1.51
CA ALA A 98 -16.01 -10.27 0.68
C ALA A 98 -15.11 -10.88 -0.39
N ASP A 99 -14.34 -10.07 -1.12
CA ASP A 99 -13.37 -10.53 -2.12
C ASP A 99 -12.32 -11.45 -1.49
N THR A 100 -11.69 -11.03 -0.39
CA THR A 100 -10.73 -11.86 0.36
C THR A 100 -11.35 -13.16 0.86
N PHE A 101 -12.61 -13.14 1.30
CA PHE A 101 -13.30 -14.34 1.74
C PHE A 101 -13.60 -15.31 0.60
N LEU A 102 -13.98 -14.80 -0.58
CA LEU A 102 -14.19 -15.61 -1.78
C LEU A 102 -12.87 -16.20 -2.29
N GLU A 103 -11.79 -15.41 -2.30
CA GLU A 103 -10.42 -15.86 -2.62
C GLU A 103 -9.99 -16.99 -1.68
N LEU A 104 -10.19 -16.81 -0.37
CA LEU A 104 -9.91 -17.82 0.65
C LEU A 104 -10.70 -19.11 0.41
N ARG A 105 -12.01 -19.00 0.16
CA ARG A 105 -12.86 -20.17 -0.11
C ARG A 105 -12.40 -20.93 -1.35
N ALA A 106 -12.07 -20.22 -2.41
CA ALA A 106 -11.56 -20.81 -3.65
C ALA A 106 -10.22 -21.53 -3.40
N ALA A 107 -9.31 -20.92 -2.64
CA ALA A 107 -8.03 -21.53 -2.29
C ALA A 107 -8.19 -22.80 -1.45
N ILE A 108 -9.09 -22.80 -0.47
CA ILE A 108 -9.40 -23.99 0.35
C ILE A 108 -10.04 -25.10 -0.49
N ALA A 109 -10.97 -24.75 -1.38
CA ALA A 109 -11.63 -25.72 -2.26
C ALA A 109 -10.62 -26.39 -3.21
N GLN A 110 -9.73 -25.60 -3.82
CA GLN A 110 -8.65 -26.11 -4.67
C GLN A 110 -7.72 -27.06 -3.89
N ALA A 111 -7.30 -26.67 -2.68
CA ALA A 111 -6.46 -27.52 -1.83
C ALA A 111 -7.16 -28.81 -1.35
N ALA A 112 -8.49 -28.89 -1.42
CA ALA A 112 -9.25 -30.08 -1.05
C ALA A 112 -9.55 -31.01 -2.24
N GLU A 113 -9.49 -30.50 -3.48
CA GLU A 113 -9.88 -31.22 -4.70
C GLU A 113 -8.69 -31.79 -5.51
N GLY A 114 -7.45 -31.32 -5.34
CA GLY A 114 -6.34 -31.61 -6.28
C GLY A 114 -4.98 -31.96 -5.67
N ASP A 115 -4.30 -32.88 -6.37
CA ASP A 115 -2.94 -33.45 -6.27
C ASP A 115 -1.82 -32.51 -5.75
N GLU A 116 -0.78 -33.09 -5.14
CA GLU A 116 0.42 -32.41 -4.58
C GLU A 116 1.10 -31.41 -5.56
N ASP A 117 0.86 -31.53 -6.87
CA ASP A 117 1.50 -30.78 -7.96
C ASP A 117 0.87 -29.39 -8.25
N ASP A 118 -0.34 -29.08 -7.77
CA ASP A 118 -1.02 -27.80 -8.08
C ASP A 118 -0.68 -26.65 -7.11
N LEU A 119 -0.01 -26.94 -5.99
CA LEU A 119 0.48 -25.93 -5.03
C LEU A 119 1.66 -25.10 -5.59
N GLU A 120 2.32 -25.57 -6.65
CA GLU A 120 3.43 -24.88 -7.30
C GLU A 120 2.97 -23.69 -8.17
N LYS A 121 1.67 -23.56 -8.46
CA LYS A 121 1.07 -22.49 -9.26
C LYS A 121 0.53 -21.32 -8.45
N ILE A 122 0.90 -21.24 -7.18
CA ILE A 122 0.52 -20.13 -6.32
C ILE A 122 1.15 -18.83 -6.90
N PRO A 123 0.34 -17.82 -7.31
CA PRO A 123 0.83 -16.64 -8.00
C PRO A 123 1.90 -15.90 -7.17
N LEU A 124 2.83 -15.23 -7.85
CA LEU A 124 3.94 -14.45 -7.28
C LEU A 124 3.57 -13.58 -6.06
N GLU A 125 2.31 -13.12 -6.02
CA GLU A 125 1.69 -12.41 -4.88
C GLU A 125 1.87 -13.14 -3.53
N LEU A 126 1.82 -14.47 -3.52
CA LEU A 126 1.92 -15.29 -2.31
C LEU A 126 3.36 -15.74 -2.01
N GLY A 127 4.28 -15.63 -2.97
CA GLY A 127 5.66 -16.09 -2.82
C GLY A 127 6.42 -15.36 -1.71
N PHE A 128 6.27 -14.03 -1.64
CA PHE A 128 6.93 -13.22 -0.61
C PHE A 128 6.12 -13.12 0.70
N LEU A 129 4.85 -13.54 0.71
CA LEU A 129 4.01 -13.48 1.92
C LEU A 129 4.48 -14.52 2.97
N PRO A 130 4.22 -14.26 4.26
CA PRO A 130 4.70 -15.13 5.32
C PRO A 130 3.94 -16.46 5.32
N GLN A 131 4.65 -17.56 5.47
CA GLN A 131 4.11 -18.93 5.53
C GLN A 131 4.38 -19.61 6.88
N THR A 132 5.20 -18.99 7.73
CA THR A 132 5.52 -19.48 9.08
C THR A 132 5.26 -18.39 10.14
N PRO A 133 5.09 -18.76 11.43
CA PRO A 133 4.91 -17.78 12.50
C PRO A 133 6.11 -16.83 12.60
N TYR A 134 7.31 -17.32 12.31
CA TYR A 134 8.55 -16.54 12.33
C TYR A 134 8.58 -15.50 11.21
N GLU A 135 8.17 -15.88 9.99
CA GLU A 135 8.00 -14.93 8.89
C GLU A 135 6.91 -13.91 9.19
N TYR A 136 5.77 -14.36 9.73
CA TYR A 136 4.65 -13.47 10.06
C TYR A 136 5.03 -12.41 11.09
N LEU A 137 5.78 -12.78 12.13
CA LEU A 137 6.28 -11.84 13.14
C LEU A 137 7.11 -10.71 12.51
N HIS A 138 7.93 -11.03 11.50
CA HIS A 138 8.71 -10.02 10.77
C HIS A 138 7.83 -9.22 9.81
N PHE A 139 6.88 -9.88 9.15
CA PHE A 139 5.94 -9.24 8.24
C PHE A 139 5.06 -8.19 8.94
N ILE A 140 4.76 -8.34 10.24
CA ILE A 140 4.08 -7.29 11.03
C ILE A 140 4.80 -5.95 10.90
N SER A 141 6.14 -5.95 10.91
CA SER A 141 6.91 -4.70 10.74
C SER A 141 6.74 -4.08 9.36
N VAL A 142 6.54 -4.90 8.32
CA VAL A 142 6.26 -4.46 6.95
C VAL A 142 4.89 -3.79 6.89
N ALA A 143 3.85 -4.45 7.40
CA ALA A 143 2.49 -3.90 7.42
C ALA A 143 2.41 -2.56 8.17
N LEU A 144 3.09 -2.45 9.32
CA LEU A 144 3.15 -1.19 10.07
C LEU A 144 3.97 -0.12 9.34
N THR A 145 5.10 -0.49 8.74
CA THR A 145 5.95 0.46 8.01
C THR A 145 5.27 0.97 6.75
N ALA A 146 4.67 0.10 5.96
CA ALA A 146 3.89 0.45 4.77
C ALA A 146 2.71 1.34 5.15
N GLY A 147 1.91 0.91 6.12
CA GLY A 147 0.78 1.68 6.61
C GLY A 147 1.13 3.09 7.08
N ILE A 148 2.33 3.31 7.65
CA ILE A 148 2.77 4.67 8.02
C ILE A 148 3.37 5.41 6.83
N CYS A 149 4.42 4.86 6.24
CA CYS A 149 5.28 5.57 5.28
C CYS A 149 4.54 5.86 3.98
N GLU A 150 3.76 4.92 3.48
CA GLU A 150 3.04 5.08 2.23
C GLU A 150 1.88 6.06 2.37
N GLU A 151 1.18 6.06 3.50
CA GLU A 151 0.13 7.07 3.77
C GLU A 151 0.74 8.48 3.85
N VAL A 152 1.90 8.64 4.49
CA VAL A 152 2.61 9.93 4.53
C VAL A 152 3.01 10.41 3.13
N ILE A 153 3.58 9.52 2.31
CA ILE A 153 4.06 9.89 0.97
C ILE A 153 2.90 10.14 0.02
N PHE A 154 1.97 9.19 -0.10
CA PHE A 154 0.95 9.21 -1.15
C PHE A 154 -0.28 10.04 -0.77
N ARG A 155 -0.73 9.99 0.49
CA ARG A 155 -1.92 10.73 0.93
C ARG A 155 -1.51 12.09 1.46
N GLY A 156 -0.64 12.10 2.47
CA GLY A 156 -0.19 13.34 3.10
C GLY A 156 0.48 14.28 2.09
N TYR A 157 1.53 13.81 1.44
CA TYR A 157 2.37 14.67 0.61
C TYR A 157 1.89 14.78 -0.85
N PHE A 158 1.71 13.68 -1.59
CA PHE A 158 1.40 13.76 -3.02
C PHE A 158 0.02 14.37 -3.32
N ILE A 159 -1.02 14.09 -2.53
CA ILE A 159 -2.32 14.75 -2.73
C ILE A 159 -2.15 16.27 -2.58
N ARG A 160 -1.47 16.74 -1.52
CA ARG A 160 -1.19 18.17 -1.31
C ARG A 160 -0.35 18.77 -2.43
N TYR A 161 0.67 18.05 -2.89
CA TYR A 161 1.49 18.46 -4.03
C TYR A 161 0.64 18.71 -5.28
N PHE A 162 -0.24 17.77 -5.64
CA PHE A 162 -1.11 17.93 -6.81
C PHE A 162 -2.21 18.97 -6.62
N GLN A 163 -2.79 19.11 -5.42
CA GLN A 163 -3.74 20.19 -5.12
C GLN A 163 -3.10 21.57 -5.36
N LEU A 164 -1.84 21.76 -4.96
CA LEU A 164 -1.13 23.02 -5.17
C LEU A 164 -0.66 23.19 -6.62
N LEU A 165 -0.28 22.11 -7.30
CA LEU A 165 0.23 22.15 -8.67
C LEU A 165 -0.88 22.46 -9.67
N LEU A 166 -2.06 21.87 -9.48
CA LEU A 166 -3.18 21.95 -10.43
C LEU A 166 -4.16 23.07 -10.08
N GLY A 167 -4.15 23.58 -8.85
CA GLY A 167 -5.11 24.56 -8.36
C GLY A 167 -6.34 23.93 -7.68
N LEU A 168 -7.22 24.79 -7.15
CA LEU A 168 -8.32 24.42 -6.25
C LEU A 168 -9.70 24.27 -6.94
N GLU A 169 -9.73 24.09 -8.26
CA GLU A 169 -10.99 23.80 -8.96
C GLU A 169 -11.48 22.37 -8.65
N GLU A 170 -12.79 22.12 -8.69
CA GLU A 170 -13.37 20.81 -8.38
C GLU A 170 -12.80 19.67 -9.25
N ALA A 171 -12.55 19.97 -10.54
CA ALA A 171 -11.93 19.01 -11.46
C ALA A 171 -10.48 18.67 -11.07
N THR A 172 -9.74 19.64 -10.50
CA THR A 172 -8.34 19.47 -10.10
C THR A 172 -8.21 18.76 -8.74
N HIS A 173 -9.21 18.85 -7.86
CA HIS A 173 -9.29 18.01 -6.66
C HIS A 173 -9.40 16.52 -6.98
N THR A 174 -10.16 16.16 -8.02
CA THR A 174 -10.28 14.75 -8.44
C THR A 174 -8.94 14.22 -8.95
N LEU A 175 -8.23 14.99 -9.77
CA LEU A 175 -6.91 14.60 -10.27
C LEU A 175 -5.86 14.47 -9.16
N ALA A 176 -5.95 15.31 -8.12
CA ALA A 176 -5.06 15.22 -6.97
C ALA A 176 -5.23 13.91 -6.16
N ILE A 177 -6.37 13.23 -6.29
CA ILE A 177 -6.59 11.88 -5.73
C ILE A 177 -6.16 10.81 -6.74
N LEU A 178 -6.58 10.94 -8.00
CA LEU A 178 -6.38 9.90 -9.01
C LEU A 178 -4.91 9.71 -9.40
N LEU A 179 -4.12 10.78 -9.51
CA LEU A 179 -2.72 10.68 -9.95
C LEU A 179 -1.84 9.94 -8.93
N PRO A 180 -1.84 10.29 -7.62
CA PRO A 180 -1.12 9.50 -6.62
C PRO A 180 -1.60 8.05 -6.55
N ALA A 181 -2.90 7.80 -6.65
CA ALA A 181 -3.46 6.46 -6.61
C ALA A 181 -2.99 5.59 -7.79
N LEU A 182 -2.90 6.17 -8.99
CA LEU A 182 -2.40 5.47 -10.16
C LEU A 182 -0.90 5.15 -10.05
N ILE A 183 -0.08 6.10 -9.57
CA ILE A 183 1.34 5.87 -9.31
C ILE A 183 1.50 4.73 -8.29
N PHE A 184 0.72 4.79 -7.20
CA PHE A 184 0.72 3.77 -6.15
C PHE A 184 0.30 2.39 -6.67
N GLY A 185 -0.73 2.31 -7.50
CA GLY A 185 -1.13 1.03 -8.11
C GLY A 185 -0.10 0.48 -9.08
N ILE A 186 0.45 1.31 -9.97
CA ILE A 186 1.36 0.85 -11.04
C ILE A 186 2.67 0.30 -10.47
N VAL A 187 3.19 0.82 -9.36
CA VAL A 187 4.41 0.23 -8.74
C VAL A 187 4.20 -1.21 -8.27
N HIS A 188 2.94 -1.65 -8.14
CA HIS A 188 2.56 -3.02 -7.80
C HIS A 188 2.27 -3.90 -9.02
N ILE A 189 2.59 -3.47 -10.25
CA ILE A 189 2.34 -4.25 -11.47
C ILE A 189 3.01 -5.63 -11.48
N TYR A 190 4.08 -5.81 -10.68
CA TYR A 190 4.73 -7.11 -10.48
C TYR A 190 3.81 -8.16 -9.83
N GLN A 191 2.73 -7.73 -9.17
CA GLN A 191 1.67 -8.59 -8.63
C GLN A 191 0.59 -8.94 -9.68
N GLY A 192 0.64 -8.29 -10.85
CA GLY A 192 -0.33 -8.45 -11.93
C GLY A 192 -1.43 -7.38 -11.94
N TRP A 193 -2.15 -7.29 -13.06
CA TRP A 193 -3.13 -6.21 -13.28
C TRP A 193 -4.32 -6.22 -12.31
N ARG A 194 -4.71 -7.39 -11.81
CA ARG A 194 -5.78 -7.49 -10.78
C ARG A 194 -5.37 -6.76 -9.49
N ALA A 195 -4.12 -6.95 -9.06
CA ALA A 195 -3.54 -6.24 -7.91
C ALA A 195 -3.53 -4.73 -8.15
N VAL A 196 -3.06 -4.29 -9.32
CA VAL A 196 -3.02 -2.86 -9.68
C VAL A 196 -4.40 -2.22 -9.57
N ILE A 197 -5.45 -2.87 -10.07
CA ILE A 197 -6.82 -2.36 -9.97
C ILE A 197 -7.29 -2.30 -8.51
N LYS A 198 -7.07 -3.37 -7.73
CA LYS A 198 -7.47 -3.45 -6.31
C LYS A 198 -6.77 -2.38 -5.47
N ILE A 199 -5.46 -2.25 -5.63
CA ILE A 199 -4.60 -1.30 -4.91
C ILE A 199 -4.92 0.15 -5.32
N SER A 200 -5.10 0.41 -6.63
CA SER A 200 -5.51 1.75 -7.10
C SER A 200 -6.88 2.13 -6.55
N SER A 201 -7.84 1.19 -6.53
CA SER A 201 -9.18 1.43 -5.98
C SER A 201 -9.13 1.75 -4.48
N MET A 202 -8.31 1.01 -3.72
CA MET A 202 -8.04 1.30 -2.31
C MET A 202 -7.45 2.70 -2.14
N ALA A 203 -6.43 3.05 -2.93
CA ALA A 203 -5.76 4.34 -2.85
C ALA A 203 -6.69 5.51 -3.21
N ILE A 204 -7.61 5.33 -4.15
CA ILE A 204 -8.65 6.34 -4.47
C ILE A 204 -9.58 6.54 -3.28
N VAL A 205 -10.08 5.46 -2.67
CA VAL A 205 -10.96 5.53 -1.48
C VAL A 205 -10.23 6.23 -0.33
N PHE A 206 -8.98 5.86 -0.08
CA PHE A 206 -8.17 6.44 0.99
C PHE A 206 -7.87 7.91 0.73
N GLY A 207 -7.55 8.28 -0.53
CA GLY A 207 -7.37 9.67 -0.92
C GLY A 207 -8.65 10.50 -0.77
N TYR A 208 -9.81 9.95 -1.13
CA TYR A 208 -11.10 10.60 -0.90
C TYR A 208 -11.36 10.84 0.59
N VAL A 209 -11.14 9.82 1.44
CA VAL A 209 -11.28 9.96 2.90
C VAL A 209 -10.28 10.98 3.45
N PHE A 210 -9.03 10.95 2.98
CA PHE A 210 -7.99 11.90 3.39
C PHE A 210 -8.40 13.34 3.08
N VAL A 211 -8.85 13.65 1.87
CA VAL A 211 -9.23 15.02 1.50
C VAL A 211 -10.39 15.56 2.35
N HIS A 212 -11.28 14.69 2.85
CA HIS A 212 -12.42 15.11 3.68
C HIS A 212 -12.13 15.14 5.18
N THR A 213 -11.15 14.38 5.65
CA THR A 213 -10.81 14.29 7.09
C THR A 213 -9.54 15.03 7.44
N GLU A 214 -8.69 15.28 6.44
CA GLU A 214 -7.33 15.78 6.57
C GLU A 214 -6.53 15.03 7.65
N SER A 215 -6.79 13.74 7.84
CA SER A 215 -6.22 12.96 8.95
C SER A 215 -5.68 11.62 8.46
N LEU A 216 -4.38 11.39 8.66
CA LEU A 216 -3.72 10.13 8.29
C LEU A 216 -3.95 9.01 9.31
N TRP A 217 -4.21 9.33 10.58
CA TRP A 217 -4.22 8.33 11.67
C TRP A 217 -5.14 7.12 11.40
N TRP A 218 -6.36 7.38 10.94
CA TRP A 218 -7.32 6.32 10.60
C TRP A 218 -6.91 5.52 9.36
N LEU A 219 -6.31 6.19 8.37
CA LEU A 219 -5.83 5.53 7.15
C LEU A 219 -4.61 4.67 7.42
N ILE A 220 -3.66 5.15 8.23
CA ILE A 220 -2.49 4.39 8.70
C ILE A 220 -2.94 3.11 9.40
N GLY A 221 -3.87 3.24 10.35
CA GLY A 221 -4.40 2.09 11.09
C GLY A 221 -5.11 1.08 10.19
N LEU A 222 -5.93 1.56 9.25
CA LEU A 222 -6.67 0.70 8.34
C LEU A 222 -5.76 0.02 7.30
N HIS A 223 -4.79 0.75 6.74
CA HIS A 223 -3.81 0.19 5.82
C HIS A 223 -3.01 -0.94 6.49
N ALA A 224 -2.44 -0.67 7.66
CA ALA A 224 -1.71 -1.70 8.39
C ALA A 224 -2.59 -2.90 8.74
N ALA A 225 -3.87 -2.68 9.10
CA ALA A 225 -4.80 -3.77 9.38
C ALA A 225 -5.10 -4.64 8.14
N ILE A 226 -5.25 -4.03 6.97
CA ILE A 226 -5.44 -4.73 5.69
C ILE A 226 -4.23 -5.62 5.39
N ASP A 227 -3.02 -5.08 5.49
CA ASP A 227 -1.79 -5.82 5.24
C ASP A 227 -1.61 -6.97 6.23
N LEU A 228 -1.85 -6.71 7.52
CA LEU A 228 -1.77 -7.73 8.58
C LEU A 228 -2.75 -8.86 8.35
N LEU A 229 -3.97 -8.56 7.87
CA LEU A 229 -4.97 -9.56 7.53
C LEU A 229 -4.54 -10.41 6.34
N ALA A 230 -4.02 -9.78 5.28
CA ALA A 230 -3.49 -10.48 4.12
C ALA A 230 -2.32 -11.41 4.49
N GLY A 231 -1.37 -10.92 5.29
CA GLY A 231 -0.26 -11.72 5.80
C GLY A 231 -0.71 -12.88 6.71
N ALA A 232 -1.72 -12.65 7.57
CA ALA A 232 -2.25 -13.69 8.45
C ALA A 232 -2.94 -14.79 7.64
N LEU A 233 -3.68 -14.40 6.60
CA LEU A 233 -4.36 -15.32 5.69
C LEU A 233 -3.36 -16.21 4.94
N ALA A 234 -2.31 -15.60 4.38
CA ALA A 234 -1.25 -16.32 3.69
C ALA A 234 -0.53 -17.29 4.62
N TRP A 235 -0.20 -16.87 5.85
CA TRP A 235 0.41 -17.75 6.84
C TRP A 235 -0.51 -18.93 7.18
N TRP A 236 -1.79 -18.67 7.42
CA TRP A 236 -2.76 -19.71 7.75
C TRP A 236 -2.95 -20.74 6.62
N LEU A 237 -3.01 -20.29 5.37
CA LEU A 237 -3.09 -21.16 4.20
C LEU A 237 -1.81 -21.99 4.04
N GLY A 238 -0.64 -21.37 4.14
CA GLY A 238 0.65 -22.07 4.04
C GLY A 238 0.82 -23.15 5.11
N ALA A 239 0.38 -22.88 6.34
CA ALA A 239 0.42 -23.85 7.43
C ALA A 239 -0.52 -25.06 7.22
N ARG A 240 -1.55 -24.95 6.37
CA ARG A 240 -2.45 -26.06 6.01
C ARG A 240 -1.91 -26.86 4.84
N ALA A 241 -1.35 -26.20 3.83
CA ALA A 241 -0.70 -26.87 2.71
C ALA A 241 0.45 -27.77 3.16
N ALA A 242 1.24 -27.36 4.17
CA ALA A 242 2.32 -28.18 4.74
C ALA A 242 1.85 -29.39 5.57
N LYS A 243 0.54 -29.57 5.79
CA LYS A 243 -0.04 -30.68 6.57
C LYS A 243 -0.88 -31.65 5.74
N ALA A 244 -1.24 -31.26 4.52
CA ALA A 244 -1.90 -32.12 3.54
C ALA A 244 -0.83 -33.02 2.89
#